data_AF-A0A851MGS5-F1
#
_entry.id   AF-A0A851MGS5-F1
#
_cell.length_a   1.000
_cell.length_b   1.000
_cell.length_c   1.000
_cell.angle_alpha   90.00
_cell.angle_beta   90.00
_cell.angle_gamma   90.00
#
_symmetry.space_group_name_H-M   'P 1'
#
loop_
_entity.id
_entity.type
_entity.pdbx_description
1 polymer ?
#
loop_
_entity_poly.entity_id
_entity_poly.type
_entity_poly.pdbx_seq_one_letter_code
_entity_poly.pdbx_strand_id
1 'polypeptide(L)'
;AVDIPCSAYRSSWLSPRIEWKFQKGSSLVLFYYGGQLTEPYQNRVRFSPTAIHFESVTREDSGKYICEVVGGDGSNIAKSEVTLIVQGEATCPLSPPRGALP
;
A
#
# COMPACT_ATOMS: atom_id res chain seq x y z
N ALA A 1 -8.97 -7.44 3.90
CA ALA A 1 -8.77 -5.99 3.77
C ALA A 1 -7.76 -5.48 4.79
N VAL A 2 -7.02 -4.43 4.45
CA VAL A 2 -6.03 -3.77 5.32
C VAL A 2 -6.04 -2.26 5.07
N ASP A 3 -5.99 -1.46 6.13
CA ASP A 3 -5.81 -0.02 6.05
C ASP A 3 -4.35 0.38 6.29
N ILE A 4 -3.83 1.24 5.41
CA ILE A 4 -2.50 1.82 5.54
C ILE A 4 -2.66 3.31 5.84
N PRO A 5 -2.36 3.77 7.08
CA PRO A 5 -2.62 5.14 7.49
C PRO A 5 -1.62 6.14 6.89
N CYS A 6 -2.13 7.31 6.50
CA CYS A 6 -1.35 8.49 6.19
C CYS A 6 -1.27 9.42 7.42
N SER A 7 -0.31 9.17 8.29
CA SER A 7 -0.08 10.00 9.48
C SER A 7 0.50 11.38 9.14
N ALA A 8 0.85 11.65 7.88
CA ALA A 8 1.27 12.96 7.39
C ALA A 8 0.10 13.92 7.14
N TYR A 9 -1.13 13.40 6.94
CA TYR A 9 -2.29 14.24 6.68
C TYR A 9 -2.61 15.16 7.87
N ARG A 10 -3.00 16.40 7.57
CA ARG A 10 -3.42 17.42 8.52
C ARG A 10 -4.70 18.06 8.01
N SER A 11 -5.78 17.97 8.78
CA SER A 11 -7.07 18.58 8.42
C SER A 11 -7.03 20.10 8.36
N SER A 12 -6.04 20.74 8.99
CA SER A 12 -5.82 22.18 8.93
C SER A 12 -5.22 22.67 7.61
N TRP A 13 -4.71 21.78 6.77
CA TRP A 13 -4.14 22.15 5.47
C TRP A 13 -5.27 22.28 4.47
N LEU A 14 -5.40 23.46 3.86
CA LEU A 14 -6.42 23.73 2.84
C LEU A 14 -6.00 23.06 1.53
N SER A 15 -6.90 22.25 0.96
CA SER A 15 -6.73 21.56 -0.33
C SER A 15 -5.36 20.90 -0.52
N PRO A 16 -4.93 20.00 0.39
CA PRO A 16 -3.60 19.40 0.31
C PRO A 16 -3.54 18.42 -0.86
N ARG A 17 -2.40 18.40 -1.55
CA ARG A 17 -2.09 17.35 -2.55
C ARG A 17 -1.51 16.15 -1.82
N ILE A 18 -2.16 14.99 -1.99
CA ILE A 18 -1.74 13.73 -1.37
C ILE A 18 -1.23 12.81 -2.47
N GLU A 19 -0.06 12.24 -2.26
CA GLU A 19 0.62 11.32 -3.18
C GLU A 19 1.00 10.05 -2.43
N TRP A 20 0.86 8.90 -3.09
CA TRP A 20 1.33 7.62 -2.53
C TRP A 20 2.38 6.96 -3.41
N LYS A 21 3.46 6.53 -2.76
CA LYS A 21 4.57 5.81 -3.39
C LYS A 21 4.73 4.44 -2.71
N PHE A 22 4.98 3.41 -3.51
CA PHE A 22 5.31 2.07 -3.05
C PHE A 22 6.78 1.80 -3.31
N GLN A 23 7.50 1.35 -2.28
CA GLN A 23 8.91 1.03 -2.35
C GLN A 23 9.14 -0.45 -2.00
N LYS A 24 9.84 -1.15 -2.89
CA LYS A 24 10.26 -2.54 -2.70
C LYS A 24 11.68 -2.72 -3.22
N GLY A 25 12.62 -2.99 -2.31
CA GLY A 25 14.05 -2.93 -2.64
C GLY A 25 14.45 -1.52 -3.10
N SER A 26 15.08 -1.44 -4.28
CA SER A 26 15.44 -0.17 -4.94
C SER A 26 14.33 0.42 -5.80
N SER A 27 13.26 -0.33 -6.09
CA SER A 27 12.15 0.13 -6.91
C SER A 27 11.24 1.06 -6.12
N LEU A 28 10.87 2.20 -6.72
CA LEU A 28 9.93 3.18 -6.19
C LEU A 28 8.87 3.48 -7.27
N VAL A 29 7.60 3.31 -6.92
CA VAL A 29 6.48 3.49 -7.84
C VAL A 29 5.52 4.51 -7.25
N LEU A 30 5.26 5.61 -7.96
CA LEU A 30 4.14 6.51 -7.66
C LEU A 30 2.86 5.85 -8.15
N PHE A 31 1.97 5.46 -7.23
CA PHE A 31 0.75 4.73 -7.57
C PHE A 31 -0.55 5.48 -7.23
N TYR A 32 -0.44 6.61 -6.54
CA TYR A 32 -1.56 7.54 -6.36
C TYR A 32 -1.09 8.98 -6.57
N TYR A 33 -1.70 9.68 -7.53
CA TYR A 33 -1.43 11.07 -7.83
C TYR A 33 -2.65 11.72 -8.48
N GLY A 34 -2.92 12.99 -8.15
CA GLY A 34 -3.99 13.75 -8.80
C GLY A 34 -5.39 13.15 -8.63
N GLY A 35 -5.64 12.46 -7.51
CA GLY A 35 -6.92 11.79 -7.27
C GLY A 35 -7.08 10.42 -7.94
N GLN A 36 -6.04 9.92 -8.62
CA GLN A 36 -6.09 8.71 -9.43
C GLN A 36 -5.12 7.65 -8.92
N LEU A 37 -5.58 6.41 -8.88
CA LEU A 37 -4.73 5.22 -8.67
C LEU A 37 -4.18 4.75 -10.01
N THR A 38 -2.95 4.23 -10.05
CA THR A 38 -2.43 3.52 -11.23
C THR A 38 -2.79 2.04 -11.16
N GLU A 39 -2.71 1.34 -12.29
CA GLU A 39 -2.67 -0.14 -12.25
C GLU A 39 -1.40 -0.61 -11.51
N PRO A 40 -1.44 -1.73 -10.76
CA PRO A 40 -2.56 -2.65 -10.55
C PRO A 40 -3.46 -2.29 -9.33
N TYR A 41 -3.54 -1.03 -8.90
CA TYR A 41 -4.19 -0.64 -7.65
C TYR A 41 -5.65 -0.17 -7.80
N GLN A 42 -6.07 0.25 -9.01
CA GLN A 42 -7.39 0.87 -9.26
C GLN A 42 -8.59 0.03 -8.78
N ASN A 43 -8.52 -1.29 -8.94
CA ASN A 43 -9.65 -2.18 -8.66
C ASN A 43 -9.65 -2.77 -7.25
N ARG A 44 -8.63 -2.50 -6.44
CA ARG A 44 -8.42 -3.17 -5.14
C ARG A 44 -7.98 -2.24 -4.02
N VAL A 45 -7.74 -0.97 -4.32
CA VAL A 45 -7.41 0.06 -3.34
C VAL A 45 -8.45 1.16 -3.40
N ARG A 46 -8.93 1.60 -2.24
CA ARG A 46 -9.72 2.82 -2.07
C ARG A 46 -8.88 3.88 -1.38
N PHE A 47 -9.03 5.11 -1.83
CA PHE A 47 -8.33 6.25 -1.25
C PHE A 47 -9.23 6.99 -0.27
N SER A 48 -8.62 7.48 0.81
CA SER A 48 -9.14 8.55 1.66
C SER A 48 -7.98 9.49 2.05
N PRO A 49 -8.26 10.72 2.50
CA PRO A 49 -7.20 11.63 2.93
C PRO A 49 -6.31 11.08 4.05
N THR A 50 -6.86 10.24 4.92
CA THR A 50 -6.18 9.71 6.11
C THR A 50 -5.57 8.33 5.92
N ALA A 51 -5.90 7.61 4.85
CA ALA A 51 -5.45 6.24 4.62
C ALA A 51 -5.74 5.76 3.19
N ILE A 52 -5.03 4.72 2.76
CA ILE A 52 -5.48 3.86 1.65
C ILE A 52 -5.99 2.54 2.22
N HIS A 53 -7.08 2.05 1.64
CA HIS A 53 -7.75 0.81 2.04
C HIS A 53 -7.54 -0.23 0.94
N PHE A 54 -6.78 -1.28 1.23
CA PHE A 54 -6.70 -2.45 0.37
C PHE A 54 -7.88 -3.38 0.65
N GLU A 55 -8.73 -3.64 -0.34
CA GLU A 55 -9.82 -4.61 -0.24
C GLU A 55 -9.25 -6.04 -0.08
N SER A 56 -8.20 -6.35 -0.83
CA SER A 56 -7.44 -7.60 -0.78
C SER A 56 -5.95 -7.36 -0.95
N VAL A 57 -5.12 -8.12 -0.23
CA VAL A 57 -3.66 -8.07 -0.30
C VAL A 57 -3.07 -9.43 -0.68
N THR A 58 -1.96 -9.42 -1.41
CA THR A 58 -1.15 -10.60 -1.75
C THR A 58 0.26 -10.44 -1.21
N ARG A 59 1.09 -11.49 -1.29
CA ARG A 59 2.51 -11.40 -0.88
C ARG A 59 3.28 -10.35 -1.68
N GLU A 60 2.86 -10.04 -2.90
CA GLU A 60 3.51 -9.05 -3.75
C GLU A 60 3.39 -7.63 -3.20
N ASP A 61 2.31 -7.36 -2.46
CA ASP A 61 2.03 -6.08 -1.79
C ASP A 61 2.93 -5.83 -0.57
N SER A 62 3.73 -6.82 -0.14
CA SER A 62 4.69 -6.60 0.93
C SER A 62 5.76 -5.60 0.49
N GLY A 63 5.89 -4.51 1.24
CA GLY A 63 6.79 -3.41 0.94
C GLY A 63 6.47 -2.17 1.76
N LYS A 64 7.15 -1.07 1.44
CA LYS A 64 6.99 0.20 2.13
C LYS A 64 6.05 1.10 1.35
N TYR A 65 5.02 1.59 2.03
CA TYR A 65 4.06 2.56 1.53
C TYR A 65 4.38 3.92 2.12
N ILE A 66 4.52 4.91 1.25
CA ILE A 66 4.93 6.26 1.59
C ILE A 66 3.79 7.18 1.20
N CYS A 67 3.18 7.81 2.21
CA CYS A 67 2.26 8.93 1.98
C CYS A 67 3.03 10.24 2.07
N GLU A 68 2.91 11.07 1.04
CA GLU A 68 3.45 12.41 0.99
C GLU A 68 2.29 13.40 0.83
N VAL A 69 2.24 14.39 1.71
CA VAL A 69 1.19 15.41 1.75
C VAL A 69 1.86 16.76 1.55
N VAL A 70 1.38 17.50 0.57
CA VAL A 70 1.83 18.86 0.25
C VAL A 70 0.69 19.81 0.54
N GLY A 71 0.93 20.84 1.35
CA GLY A 71 -0.05 21.90 1.63
C GLY A 71 -0.49 22.59 0.33
N GLY A 72 -1.71 23.14 0.30
CA GLY A 72 -2.26 23.75 -0.90
C GLY A 72 -1.46 24.94 -1.44
N ASP A 73 -0.71 25.62 -0.58
CA ASP A 73 0.23 26.70 -0.93
C ASP A 73 1.61 26.20 -1.38
N GLY A 74 1.85 24.88 -1.32
CA GLY A 74 3.12 24.24 -1.67
C GLY A 74 4.25 24.46 -0.67
N SER A 75 4.04 25.22 0.42
CA SER A 75 5.11 25.59 1.36
C SER A 75 5.38 24.51 2.40
N ASN A 76 4.36 23.71 2.72
CA ASN A 76 4.45 22.66 3.72
C ASN A 76 4.45 21.28 3.06
N ILE A 77 5.39 20.42 3.47
CA ILE A 77 5.46 19.03 3.03
C ILE A 77 5.61 18.13 4.26
N ALA A 78 4.75 17.12 4.35
CA ALA A 78 4.78 16.11 5.40
C ALA A 78 4.81 14.72 4.78
N LYS A 79 5.49 13.78 5.46
CA LYS A 79 5.66 12.41 4.98
C LYS A 79 5.45 11.41 6.11
N SER A 80 4.80 10.29 5.80
CA SER A 80 4.67 9.14 6.69
C SER A 80 4.94 7.85 5.93
N GLU A 81 5.64 6.91 6.57
CA GLU A 81 6.00 5.62 5.98
C GLU A 81 5.39 4.48 6.80
N VAL A 82 4.84 3.48 6.12
CA VAL A 82 4.31 2.25 6.73
C VAL A 82 4.85 1.06 5.95
N THR A 83 5.38 0.05 6.65
CA THR A 83 5.80 -1.20 6.03
C THR A 83 4.68 -2.23 6.17
N LEU A 84 4.12 -2.70 5.06
CA LEU A 84 3.18 -3.82 5.03
C LEU A 84 3.95 -5.13 4.85
N ILE A 85 3.64 -6.11 5.69
CA ILE A 85 4.14 -7.48 5.56
C ILE A 85 2.93 -8.40 5.45
N VAL A 86 2.73 -8.99 4.28
CA VAL A 86 1.66 -9.95 4.03
C VAL A 86 2.21 -11.36 4.23
N GLN A 87 1.82 -11.98 5.33
CA GLN A 87 2.09 -13.38 5.58
C GLN A 87 1.03 -14.22 4.86
N GLY A 88 1.42 -15.33 4.24
CA GLY A 88 0.46 -16.30 3.73
C GLY A 88 0.53 -17.57 4.57
N GLU A 89 -0.59 -18.26 4.73
CA GLU A 89 -0.58 -19.63 5.26
C GLU A 89 0.34 -20.48 4.39
N ALA A 90 1.22 -21.26 5.03
CA ALA A 90 1.98 -22.28 4.32
C ALA A 90 0.99 -23.40 3.99
N THR A 91 0.47 -23.45 2.76
CA THR A 91 -0.08 -24.71 2.24
C THR A 91 1.11 -25.64 2.07
N CYS A 92 1.46 -26.35 3.14
CA CYS A 92 2.35 -27.49 3.05
C CYS A 92 1.70 -28.43 2.02
N PRO A 93 2.31 -28.67 0.84
CA PRO A 93 1.77 -29.67 -0.05
C PRO A 93 1.89 -30.97 0.71
N LEU A 94 0.77 -31.50 1.21
CA LEU A 94 0.71 -32.81 1.82
C LEU A 94 1.37 -33.77 0.84
N SER A 95 2.57 -34.21 1.18
CA SER A 95 3.29 -35.24 0.43
C SER A 95 2.35 -36.43 0.26
N PRO A 96 2.15 -36.98 -0.95
CA PRO A 96 1.39 -38.21 -1.08
C PRO A 96 2.08 -39.29 -0.24
N PRO A 97 1.32 -40.19 0.43
CA PRO A 97 1.92 -41.26 1.22
C PRO A 97 2.84 -42.08 0.31
N ARG A 98 4.10 -42.21 0.72
CA ARG A 98 5.08 -43.06 0.04
C ARG A 98 4.61 -44.50 0.16
N GLY A 99 4.32 -45.11 -1.00
CA GLY A 99 4.35 -46.54 -1.19
C GLY A 99 3.06 -47.27 -0.81
N ALA A 100 2.21 -47.48 -1.81
CA ALA A 100 1.60 -48.79 -1.99
C ALA A 100 2.11 -49.33 -3.32
N LEU A 101 2.96 -50.34 -3.27
CA LEU A 101 3.46 -51.12 -4.40
C LEU A 101 3.95 -52.45 -3.84
N PRO A 102 3.68 -53.59 -4.50
CA PRO A 102 2.44 -54.06 -5.10
C PRO A 102 1.67 -55.02 -4.17
#